data_AF-A0A942PZR7-F1
#
_entry.id   AF-A0A942PZR7-F1
#
_cell.length_a   1.000
_cell.length_b   1.000
_cell.length_c   1.000
_cell.angle_alpha   90.00
_cell.angle_beta   90.00
_cell.angle_gamma   90.00
#
_symmetry.space_group_name_H-M   'P 1'
#
loop_
_entity.id
_entity.type
_entity.pdbx_description
1 polymer ?
#
loop_
_entity_poly.entity_id
_entity_poly.type
_entity_poly.pdbx_seq_one_letter_code
_entity_poly.pdbx_strand_id
1 'polypeptide(L)'
;MGKWMKKWWISFNVLIVFVIIWGFYYTHPKDIHRSIRGVEYRLGSNNEPKPVTIGINGKLQRSLFGKKTFAGKIDLTGVSQPNLEDKDKQLIINFQENGAGVITYSYYKDGQPILRSYGVLFINKDFSKVAIEEYEPANNGGGIWEAGNGLIITGPAKTKKKALQIANELMENMLNGYELK
;
A
#
# COMPACT_ATOMS: atom_id res chain seq x y z
N MET A 1 -4.04 54.52 -9.86
CA MET A 1 -3.47 53.20 -9.53
C MET A 1 -2.06 53.10 -10.12
N GLY A 2 -1.01 53.20 -9.31
CA GLY A 2 0.37 53.36 -9.80
C GLY A 2 0.88 52.16 -10.59
N LYS A 3 1.78 52.37 -11.58
CA LYS A 3 2.46 51.31 -12.35
C LYS A 3 3.04 50.20 -11.45
N TRP A 4 3.43 50.55 -10.22
CA TRP A 4 3.88 49.62 -9.18
C TRP A 4 2.81 48.63 -8.70
N MET A 5 1.58 49.10 -8.43
CA MET A 5 0.47 48.21 -8.03
C MET A 5 0.09 47.23 -9.15
N LYS A 6 0.15 47.67 -10.41
CA LYS A 6 -0.12 46.79 -11.57
C LYS A 6 0.91 45.68 -11.71
N LYS A 7 2.21 45.96 -11.51
CA LYS A 7 3.26 44.93 -11.49
C LYS A 7 3.06 43.92 -10.37
N TRP A 8 2.66 44.39 -9.18
CA TRP A 8 2.41 43.51 -8.04
C TRP A 8 1.21 42.59 -8.26
N TRP A 9 0.14 43.12 -8.87
CA TRP A 9 -1.01 42.32 -9.28
C TRP A 9 -0.67 41.25 -10.32
N ILE A 10 0.16 41.59 -11.32
CA ILE A 10 0.62 40.62 -12.33
C ILE A 10 1.44 39.51 -11.65
N SER A 11 2.41 39.85 -10.80
CA SER A 11 3.20 38.86 -10.07
C SER A 11 2.36 37.95 -9.17
N PHE A 12 1.36 38.52 -8.48
CA PHE A 12 0.45 37.75 -7.64
C PHE A 12 -0.41 36.78 -8.45
N ASN A 13 -0.94 37.21 -9.60
CA ASN A 13 -1.71 36.33 -10.49
C ASN A 13 -0.84 35.20 -11.07
N VAL A 14 0.40 35.50 -11.47
CA VAL A 14 1.36 34.48 -11.95
C VAL A 14 1.64 33.45 -10.86
N LEU A 15 1.84 33.88 -9.61
CA LEU A 15 2.04 32.99 -8.48
C LEU A 15 0.83 32.07 -8.24
N ILE A 16 -0.39 32.61 -8.31
CA ILE A 16 -1.62 31.82 -8.18
C ILE A 16 -1.69 30.75 -9.27
N VAL A 17 -1.44 31.11 -10.53
CA VAL A 17 -1.46 30.15 -11.64
C VAL A 17 -0.42 29.05 -11.42
N PHE A 18 0.77 29.39 -10.93
CA PHE A 18 1.82 28.41 -10.63
C PHE A 18 1.40 27.44 -9.52
N VAL A 19 0.78 27.93 -8.44
CA VAL A 19 0.27 27.10 -7.33
C VAL A 19 -0.85 26.17 -7.83
N ILE A 20 -1.74 26.65 -8.70
CA ILE A 20 -2.81 25.83 -9.28
C ILE A 20 -2.22 24.72 -10.15
N ILE A 21 -1.31 25.04 -11.07
CA ILE A 21 -0.65 24.05 -11.95
C ILE A 21 0.10 23.01 -11.11
N TRP A 22 0.84 23.46 -10.11
CA TRP A 22 1.54 22.58 -9.18
C TRP A 22 0.57 21.66 -8.44
N GLY A 23 -0.55 22.19 -7.94
CA GLY A 23 -1.59 21.43 -7.25
C GLY A 23 -2.20 20.34 -8.13
N PHE A 24 -2.51 20.66 -9.39
CA PHE A 24 -2.99 19.68 -10.36
C PHE A 24 -1.95 18.60 -10.64
N TYR A 25 -0.69 18.98 -10.88
CA TYR A 25 0.39 18.02 -11.13
C TYR A 25 0.65 17.10 -9.92
N TYR A 26 0.59 17.66 -8.70
CA TYR A 26 0.82 16.92 -7.46
C TYR A 26 -0.30 15.91 -7.15
N THR A 27 -1.54 16.25 -7.47
CA THR A 27 -2.72 15.43 -7.18
C THR A 27 -3.15 14.51 -8.33
N HIS A 28 -2.57 14.67 -9.53
CA HIS A 28 -2.88 13.84 -10.67
C HIS A 28 -2.63 12.35 -10.37
N PRO A 29 -3.60 11.46 -10.61
CA PRO A 29 -3.42 10.03 -10.44
C PRO A 29 -2.25 9.50 -11.26
N LYS A 30 -1.42 8.63 -10.67
CA LYS A 30 -0.31 7.98 -11.35
C LYS A 30 -0.63 6.52 -11.60
N ASP A 31 -0.48 6.08 -12.85
CA ASP A 31 -0.60 4.67 -13.21
C ASP A 31 0.55 3.87 -12.59
N ILE A 32 0.20 2.74 -11.99
CA ILE A 32 1.11 1.78 -11.37
C ILE A 32 0.92 0.44 -12.05
N HIS A 33 2.00 -0.03 -12.69
CA HIS A 33 2.10 -1.36 -13.28
C HIS A 33 3.41 -1.98 -12.81
N ARG A 34 3.32 -2.89 -11.83
CA ARG A 34 4.47 -3.50 -11.17
C ARG A 34 4.26 -5.00 -11.02
N SER A 35 5.34 -5.74 -11.23
CA SER A 35 5.43 -7.16 -10.88
C SER A 35 6.69 -7.34 -10.04
N ILE A 36 6.52 -7.54 -8.74
CA ILE A 36 7.59 -7.52 -7.75
C ILE A 36 7.84 -8.96 -7.31
N ARG A 37 9.09 -9.42 -7.46
CA ARG A 37 9.53 -10.69 -6.88
C ARG A 37 9.87 -10.49 -5.42
N GLY A 38 9.18 -11.19 -4.55
CA GLY A 38 9.33 -11.10 -3.11
C GLY A 38 9.39 -12.47 -2.46
N VAL A 39 9.24 -12.48 -1.15
CA VAL A 39 9.09 -13.71 -0.38
C VAL A 39 7.99 -13.57 0.68
N GLU A 40 7.32 -14.68 0.96
CA GLU A 40 6.43 -14.87 2.11
C GLU A 40 7.20 -15.59 3.21
N TYR A 41 7.08 -15.13 4.45
CA TYR A 41 7.78 -15.71 5.59
C TYR A 41 7.03 -15.44 6.89
N ARG A 42 7.31 -16.28 7.89
CA ARG A 42 6.77 -16.12 9.24
C ARG A 42 7.79 -15.46 10.16
N LEU A 43 7.34 -14.50 10.95
CA LEU A 43 8.15 -13.90 12.02
C LEU A 43 8.48 -14.94 13.10
N GLY A 44 9.64 -14.77 13.75
CA GLY A 44 10.12 -15.67 14.80
C GLY A 44 10.49 -17.10 14.35
N SER A 45 10.30 -17.43 13.07
CA SER A 45 10.59 -18.75 12.50
C SER A 45 11.91 -18.77 11.72
N ASN A 46 12.64 -19.87 11.79
CA ASN A 46 13.85 -20.10 10.97
C ASN A 46 13.55 -20.81 9.64
N ASN A 47 12.28 -20.92 9.26
CA ASN A 47 11.89 -21.57 8.01
C ASN A 47 12.39 -20.79 6.80
N GLU A 48 12.76 -21.52 5.75
CA GLU A 48 13.09 -20.92 4.46
C GLU A 48 11.90 -20.12 3.92
N PRO A 49 12.14 -18.90 3.42
CA PRO A 49 11.08 -18.04 2.93
C PRO A 49 10.55 -18.56 1.60
N LYS A 50 9.24 -18.50 1.41
CA LYS A 50 8.59 -18.98 0.19
C LYS A 50 8.65 -17.91 -0.90
N PRO A 51 9.16 -18.20 -2.10
CA PRO A 51 9.17 -17.22 -3.19
C PRO A 51 7.75 -16.85 -3.63
N VAL A 52 7.49 -15.55 -3.79
CA VAL A 52 6.19 -15.05 -4.25
C VAL A 52 6.34 -13.95 -5.30
N THR A 53 5.28 -13.73 -6.07
CA THR A 53 5.17 -12.60 -7.02
C THR A 53 3.98 -11.75 -6.66
N ILE A 54 4.21 -10.44 -6.58
CA ILE A 54 3.22 -9.42 -6.24
C ILE A 54 2.96 -8.58 -7.49
N GLY A 55 1.82 -8.81 -8.14
CA GLY A 55 1.34 -8.02 -9.27
C GLY A 55 0.50 -6.85 -8.78
N ILE A 56 0.78 -5.64 -9.23
CA ILE A 56 0.05 -4.43 -8.85
C ILE A 56 -0.29 -3.67 -10.13
N ASN A 57 -1.58 -3.47 -10.37
CA ASN A 57 -2.09 -2.77 -11.54
C ASN A 57 -3.19 -1.81 -11.13
N GLY A 58 -2.97 -0.49 -11.27
CA GLY A 58 -3.98 0.48 -10.87
C GLY A 58 -3.49 1.92 -10.89
N LYS A 59 -4.20 2.78 -10.18
CA LYS A 59 -3.87 4.20 -10.05
C LYS A 59 -3.62 4.56 -8.60
N LEU A 60 -2.52 5.27 -8.35
CA LEU A 60 -2.23 5.89 -7.06
C LEU A 60 -2.49 7.39 -7.15
N GLN A 61 -3.48 7.86 -6.39
CA GLN A 61 -3.82 9.27 -6.28
C GLN A 61 -3.36 9.83 -4.94
N ARG A 62 -2.95 11.10 -4.94
CA ARG A 62 -2.65 11.87 -3.72
C ARG A 62 -3.64 13.00 -3.56
N SER A 63 -4.14 13.18 -2.35
CA SER A 63 -4.86 14.40 -1.99
C SER A 63 -3.88 15.55 -1.76
N LEU A 64 -4.40 16.78 -1.73
CA LEU A 64 -3.62 17.98 -1.39
C LEU A 64 -2.96 17.88 0.00
N PHE A 65 -3.58 17.14 0.92
CA PHE A 65 -3.06 16.90 2.28
C PHE A 65 -2.17 15.64 2.37
N GLY A 66 -1.74 15.07 1.24
CA GLY A 66 -0.78 13.97 1.21
C GLY A 66 -1.36 12.56 1.43
N LYS A 67 -2.66 12.42 1.74
CA LYS A 67 -3.32 11.11 1.83
C LYS A 67 -3.28 10.41 0.47
N LYS A 68 -2.94 9.13 0.46
CA LYS A 68 -2.87 8.33 -0.75
C LYS A 68 -4.07 7.40 -0.85
N THR A 69 -4.60 7.26 -2.06
CA THR A 69 -5.62 6.25 -2.38
C THR A 69 -5.15 5.46 -3.59
N PHE A 70 -5.14 4.14 -3.46
CA PHE A 70 -4.91 3.23 -4.58
C PHE A 70 -6.23 2.65 -5.05
N ALA A 71 -6.46 2.67 -6.37
CA ALA A 71 -7.59 2.02 -7.02
C ALA A 71 -7.07 1.06 -8.10
N GLY A 72 -7.26 -0.25 -7.93
CA GLY A 72 -6.67 -1.23 -8.84
C GLY A 72 -6.76 -2.68 -8.37
N LYS A 73 -5.90 -3.55 -8.91
CA LYS A 73 -5.79 -4.97 -8.57
C LYS A 73 -4.43 -5.25 -7.93
N ILE A 74 -4.44 -6.15 -6.96
CA ILE A 74 -3.24 -6.72 -6.35
C ILE A 74 -3.34 -8.24 -6.44
N ASP A 75 -2.42 -8.84 -7.19
CA ASP A 75 -2.36 -10.28 -7.45
C ASP A 75 -1.18 -10.88 -6.70
N LEU A 76 -1.46 -11.91 -5.90
CA LEU A 76 -0.45 -12.62 -5.13
C LEU A 76 -0.32 -14.06 -5.64
N THR A 77 0.85 -14.39 -6.17
CA THR A 77 1.14 -15.73 -6.72
C THR A 77 2.23 -16.40 -5.90
N GLY A 78 2.03 -17.68 -5.57
CA GLY A 78 2.98 -18.46 -4.78
C GLY A 78 2.79 -18.35 -3.27
N VAL A 79 1.85 -17.53 -2.78
CA VAL A 79 1.51 -17.38 -1.36
C VAL A 79 0.88 -18.65 -0.79
N SER A 80 0.94 -18.82 0.53
CA SER A 80 0.35 -19.94 1.25
C SER A 80 -1.16 -19.76 1.45
N GLN A 81 -1.62 -18.51 1.55
CA GLN A 81 -3.04 -18.17 1.58
C GLN A 81 -3.38 -17.30 0.38
N PRO A 82 -3.83 -17.89 -0.75
CA PRO A 82 -4.18 -17.10 -1.92
C PRO A 82 -5.37 -16.18 -1.59
N ASN A 83 -5.47 -15.02 -2.26
CA ASN A 83 -6.65 -14.16 -2.23
C ASN A 83 -7.82 -14.81 -3.01
N LEU A 84 -8.28 -15.94 -2.50
CA LEU A 84 -8.94 -17.01 -3.26
C LEU A 84 -10.25 -16.63 -3.98
N GLU A 85 -10.90 -15.51 -3.69
CA GLU A 85 -12.28 -15.31 -4.13
C GLU A 85 -12.53 -14.13 -5.08
N ASP A 86 -11.55 -13.29 -5.46
CA ASP A 86 -11.83 -12.20 -6.43
C ASP A 86 -10.59 -11.49 -7.04
N LYS A 87 -9.78 -12.23 -7.81
CA LYS A 87 -8.65 -11.65 -8.57
C LYS A 87 -9.07 -10.55 -9.54
N ASP A 88 -10.33 -10.53 -9.94
CA ASP A 88 -10.86 -9.57 -10.90
C ASP A 88 -11.43 -8.29 -10.30
N LYS A 89 -11.49 -8.18 -8.97
CA LYS A 89 -12.09 -7.01 -8.32
C LYS A 89 -11.13 -5.87 -8.13
N GLN A 90 -11.67 -4.68 -8.36
CA GLN A 90 -11.00 -3.43 -8.11
C GLN A 90 -11.00 -3.15 -6.60
N LEU A 91 -9.83 -3.14 -6.01
CA LEU A 91 -9.55 -2.70 -4.65
C LEU A 91 -9.51 -1.17 -4.60
N ILE A 92 -10.06 -0.62 -3.52
CA ILE A 92 -9.82 0.78 -3.12
C ILE A 92 -9.13 0.73 -1.76
N ILE A 93 -7.86 1.14 -1.72
CA ILE A 93 -7.06 1.15 -0.50
C ILE A 93 -6.76 2.61 -0.14
N ASN A 94 -7.24 3.02 1.03
CA ASN A 94 -6.92 4.33 1.61
C ASN A 94 -5.74 4.16 2.56
N PHE A 95 -4.63 4.83 2.28
CA PHE A 95 -3.44 4.76 3.11
C PHE A 95 -3.49 5.83 4.20
N GLN A 96 -3.13 5.41 5.41
CA GLN A 96 -2.86 6.26 6.55
C GLN A 96 -1.51 6.98 6.39
N GLU A 97 -1.23 7.94 7.27
CA GLU A 97 0.01 8.74 7.23
C GLU A 97 1.27 7.87 7.44
N ASN A 98 1.16 6.79 8.22
CA ASN A 98 2.21 5.81 8.42
C ASN A 98 2.46 4.89 7.20
N GLY A 99 1.70 5.06 6.11
CA GLY A 99 1.84 4.25 4.89
C GLY A 99 1.09 2.92 4.90
N ALA A 100 0.32 2.63 5.96
CA ALA A 100 -0.51 1.44 6.09
C ALA A 100 -1.86 1.61 5.38
N GLY A 101 -2.31 0.59 4.66
CA GLY A 101 -3.64 0.53 4.05
C GLY A 101 -4.21 -0.87 4.11
N VAL A 102 -5.43 -1.01 4.62
CA VAL A 102 -6.08 -2.33 4.75
C VAL A 102 -6.50 -2.84 3.38
N ILE A 103 -6.15 -4.09 3.06
CA ILE A 103 -6.65 -4.80 1.90
C ILE A 103 -7.97 -5.47 2.29
N THR A 104 -9.09 -4.88 1.87
CA THR A 104 -10.43 -5.45 2.08
C THR A 104 -11.06 -5.79 0.73
N TYR A 105 -11.50 -7.04 0.59
CA TYR A 105 -12.29 -7.50 -0.54
C TYR A 105 -13.77 -7.45 -0.17
N SER A 106 -14.59 -6.88 -1.06
CA SER A 106 -16.05 -6.88 -0.94
C SER A 106 -16.67 -7.70 -2.06
N TYR A 107 -17.52 -8.65 -1.69
CA TYR A 107 -18.16 -9.55 -2.64
C TYR A 107 -19.52 -10.03 -2.17
N TYR A 108 -20.27 -10.66 -3.06
CA TYR A 108 -21.53 -11.28 -2.71
C TYR A 108 -21.35 -12.79 -2.73
N LYS A 109 -21.80 -13.46 -1.68
CA LYS A 109 -21.87 -14.92 -1.59
C LYS A 109 -23.28 -15.27 -1.13
N ASP A 110 -23.97 -16.10 -1.92
CA ASP A 110 -25.36 -16.51 -1.64
C ASP A 110 -26.32 -15.31 -1.42
N GLY A 111 -26.13 -14.23 -2.19
CA GLY A 111 -26.94 -13.01 -2.10
C GLY A 111 -26.60 -12.09 -0.92
N GLN A 112 -25.63 -12.46 -0.07
CA GLN A 112 -25.20 -11.66 1.08
C GLN A 112 -23.88 -10.93 0.79
N PRO A 113 -23.76 -9.64 1.14
CA PRO A 113 -22.49 -8.92 1.04
C PRO A 113 -21.51 -9.44 2.09
N ILE A 114 -20.37 -9.91 1.64
CA ILE A 114 -19.23 -10.34 2.45
C ILE A 114 -18.11 -9.30 2.33
N LEU A 115 -17.58 -8.91 3.48
CA LEU A 115 -16.36 -8.11 3.59
C LEU A 115 -15.28 -9.00 4.20
N ARG A 116 -14.17 -9.16 3.50
CA ARG A 116 -13.03 -9.95 3.97
C ARG A 116 -11.76 -9.13 3.91
N SER A 117 -11.17 -8.87 5.08
CA SER A 117 -9.85 -8.28 5.17
C SER A 117 -8.79 -9.35 4.98
N TYR A 118 -7.90 -9.14 4.02
CA TYR A 118 -6.76 -10.03 3.75
C TYR A 118 -5.56 -9.67 4.61
N GLY A 119 -5.38 -8.37 4.92
CA GLY A 119 -4.17 -7.90 5.56
C GLY A 119 -3.99 -6.40 5.52
N VAL A 120 -2.81 -5.95 5.96
CA VAL A 120 -2.38 -4.55 5.88
C VAL A 120 -1.22 -4.42 4.91
N LEU A 121 -1.39 -3.58 3.91
CA LEU A 121 -0.37 -3.24 2.92
C LEU A 121 0.39 -1.99 3.35
N PHE A 122 1.71 -2.11 3.39
CA PHE A 122 2.65 -1.01 3.57
C PHE A 122 3.40 -0.77 2.27
N ILE A 123 3.51 0.49 1.88
CA ILE A 123 4.14 0.89 0.63
C ILE A 123 5.12 2.03 0.84
N ASN A 124 6.13 2.09 -0.02
CA ASN A 124 6.90 3.32 -0.17
C ASN A 124 6.16 4.33 -1.07
N LYS A 125 6.90 5.27 -1.69
CA LYS A 125 6.31 6.38 -2.44
C LYS A 125 5.50 5.94 -3.68
N ASP A 126 5.90 4.83 -4.31
CA ASP A 126 5.53 4.46 -5.68
C ASP A 126 5.34 2.94 -5.88
N PHE A 127 5.12 2.18 -4.80
CA PHE A 127 5.01 0.72 -4.81
C PHE A 127 6.27 -0.02 -5.28
N SER A 128 7.45 0.63 -5.34
CA SER A 128 8.70 -0.10 -5.65
C SER A 128 9.17 -0.99 -4.50
N LYS A 129 8.66 -0.78 -3.28
CA LYS A 129 8.78 -1.67 -2.13
C LYS A 129 7.41 -1.85 -1.49
N VAL A 130 7.11 -3.08 -1.09
CA VAL A 130 5.84 -3.45 -0.46
C VAL A 130 6.07 -4.46 0.66
N ALA A 131 5.32 -4.34 1.74
CA ALA A 131 5.17 -5.35 2.77
C ALA A 131 3.67 -5.55 3.04
N ILE A 132 3.23 -6.80 3.20
CA ILE A 132 1.85 -7.15 3.48
C ILE A 132 1.85 -8.02 4.73
N GLU A 133 1.20 -7.54 5.79
CA GLU A 133 0.81 -8.37 6.92
C GLU A 133 -0.37 -9.23 6.49
N GLU A 134 -0.24 -10.55 6.55
CA GLU A 134 -1.33 -11.46 6.19
C GLU A 134 -2.14 -11.84 7.42
N TYR A 135 -3.44 -11.59 7.36
CA TYR A 135 -4.35 -11.95 8.43
C TYR A 135 -4.62 -13.44 8.43
N GLU A 136 -4.40 -14.08 9.57
CA GLU A 136 -4.80 -15.47 9.74
C GLU A 136 -6.33 -15.56 9.84
N PRO A 137 -6.98 -16.51 9.16
CA PRO A 137 -8.43 -16.62 9.20
C PRO A 137 -8.89 -16.93 10.63
N ALA A 138 -9.67 -16.04 11.26
CA ALA A 138 -10.47 -16.43 12.41
C ALA A 138 -11.88 -16.85 11.95
N ASN A 139 -12.54 -17.68 12.77
CA ASN A 139 -13.88 -18.23 12.48
C ASN A 139 -14.96 -17.17 12.20
N ASN A 140 -14.71 -15.90 12.54
CA ASN A 140 -15.69 -14.79 12.44
C ASN A 140 -15.38 -13.77 11.32
N GLY A 141 -14.52 -14.11 10.33
CA GLY A 141 -14.24 -13.23 9.19
C GLY A 141 -13.33 -12.03 9.48
N GLY A 142 -12.97 -11.80 10.75
CA GLY A 142 -11.79 -11.03 11.13
C GLY A 142 -10.55 -11.92 11.16
N GLY A 143 -9.37 -11.35 10.95
CA GLY A 143 -8.11 -12.02 11.23
C GLY A 143 -7.19 -11.09 12.00
N ILE A 144 -6.34 -11.68 12.84
CA ILE A 144 -5.39 -10.96 13.68
C ILE A 144 -4.01 -11.22 13.09
N TRP A 145 -3.16 -10.20 13.12
CA TRP A 145 -1.75 -10.32 12.84
C TRP A 145 -0.98 -9.90 14.09
N GLU A 146 0.05 -10.67 14.47
CA GLU A 146 0.88 -10.38 15.63
C GLU A 146 2.35 -10.24 15.23
N ALA A 147 3.01 -9.22 15.77
CA ALA A 147 4.40 -8.89 15.43
C ALA A 147 5.44 -9.95 15.86
N GLY A 148 5.05 -10.98 16.62
CA GLY A 148 5.95 -12.04 17.06
C GLY A 148 5.95 -13.29 16.17
N ASN A 149 4.83 -13.60 15.52
CA ASN A 149 4.61 -14.85 14.80
C ASN A 149 3.83 -14.68 13.48
N GLY A 150 3.52 -13.44 13.11
CA GLY A 150 2.68 -13.12 11.96
C GLY A 150 3.33 -13.50 10.63
N LEU A 151 2.49 -13.72 9.64
CA LEU A 151 2.90 -14.00 8.26
C LEU A 151 3.06 -12.67 7.52
N ILE A 152 4.16 -12.52 6.78
CA ILE A 152 4.44 -11.33 5.98
C ILE A 152 4.85 -11.72 4.57
N ILE A 153 4.32 -11.00 3.58
CA ILE A 153 4.85 -10.96 2.22
C ILE A 153 5.62 -9.66 2.01
N THR A 154 6.90 -9.74 1.62
CA THR A 154 7.69 -8.54 1.36
C THR A 154 8.46 -8.64 0.05
N GLY A 155 8.50 -7.53 -0.69
CA GLY A 155 9.26 -7.41 -1.92
C GLY A 155 9.80 -5.99 -2.15
N PRO A 156 10.86 -5.84 -2.96
CA PRO A 156 11.59 -6.89 -3.68
C PRO A 156 12.61 -7.60 -2.78
N ALA A 157 12.55 -8.94 -2.71
CA ALA A 157 13.46 -9.73 -1.89
C ALA A 157 13.58 -11.17 -2.43
N LYS A 158 14.74 -11.78 -2.19
CA LYS A 158 14.98 -13.23 -2.42
C LYS A 158 15.25 -14.00 -1.12
N THR A 159 15.44 -13.29 -0.01
CA THR A 159 15.83 -13.87 1.28
C THR A 159 15.02 -13.23 2.40
N LYS A 160 14.79 -13.98 3.48
CA LYS A 160 14.08 -13.49 4.68
C LYS A 160 14.79 -12.26 5.27
N LYS A 161 16.13 -12.26 5.32
CA LYS A 161 16.91 -11.11 5.82
C LYS A 161 16.63 -9.82 5.03
N LYS A 162 16.61 -9.88 3.70
CA LYS A 162 16.33 -8.69 2.88
C LYS A 162 14.87 -8.25 3.00
N ALA A 163 13.97 -9.22 3.10
CA ALA A 163 12.54 -9.00 3.30
C ALA A 163 12.27 -8.28 4.64
N LEU A 164 12.86 -8.75 5.75
CA LEU A 164 12.77 -8.11 7.06
C LEU A 164 13.29 -6.67 7.06
N GLN A 165 14.43 -6.41 6.40
CA GLN A 165 14.95 -5.05 6.28
C GLN A 165 13.94 -4.10 5.61
N ILE A 166 13.30 -4.56 4.52
CA ILE A 166 12.30 -3.76 3.81
C ILE A 166 11.04 -3.60 4.66
N ALA A 167 10.57 -4.65 5.33
CA ALA A 167 9.40 -4.57 6.20
C ALA A 167 9.63 -3.56 7.34
N ASN A 168 10.76 -3.65 8.05
CA ASN A 168 11.13 -2.69 9.10
C ASN A 168 11.20 -1.24 8.59
N GLU A 169 11.77 -1.01 7.39
CA GLU A 169 11.78 0.32 6.76
C GLU A 169 10.36 0.85 6.48
N LEU A 170 9.47 0.01 5.94
CA LEU A 170 8.12 0.42 5.57
C LEU A 170 7.19 0.58 6.78
N MET A 171 7.46 -0.15 7.86
CA MET A 171 6.61 -0.23 9.03
C MET A 171 7.14 0.58 10.22
N GLU A 172 8.27 1.28 10.06
CA GLU A 172 8.98 2.02 11.11
C GLU A 172 8.05 2.87 11.99
N ASN A 173 7.20 3.68 11.36
CA ASN A 173 6.26 4.57 12.05
C ASN A 173 5.19 3.80 12.85
N MET A 174 4.82 2.60 12.41
CA MET A 174 3.85 1.77 13.12
C MET A 174 4.51 0.98 14.26
N LEU A 175 5.74 0.51 14.06
CA LEU A 175 6.46 -0.31 15.02
C LEU A 175 7.00 0.47 16.21
N ASN A 176 7.10 1.81 16.11
CA ASN A 176 7.51 2.69 17.21
C ASN A 176 8.80 2.24 17.92
N GLY A 177 9.82 1.87 17.12
CA GLY A 177 11.12 1.39 17.61
C GLY A 177 11.22 -0.13 17.81
N TYR A 178 10.14 -0.90 17.63
CA TYR A 178 10.22 -2.36 17.56
C TYR A 178 10.84 -2.81 16.23
N GLU A 179 11.68 -3.85 16.28
CA GLU A 179 12.30 -4.44 15.09
C GLU A 179 11.79 -5.87 14.89
N LEU A 180 11.21 -6.13 13.72
CA LEU A 180 10.75 -7.46 13.30
C LEU A 180 11.93 -8.43 13.14
N LYS A 181 11.75 -9.70 13.53
CA LYS A 181 12.77 -10.75 13.51
C LYS A 181 12.26 -12.05 12.84
#